data_AF-A0A955TZ19-F1
#
_entry.id   AF-A0A955TZ19-F1
#
_cell.length_a   1.000
_cell.length_b   1.000
_cell.length_c   1.000
_cell.angle_alpha   90.00
_cell.angle_beta   90.00
_cell.angle_gamma   90.00
#
_symmetry.space_group_name_H-M   'P 1'
#
loop_
_entity.id
_entity.type
_entity.pdbx_description
1 polymer ?
#
loop_
_entity_poly.entity_id
_entity_poly.type
_entity_poly.pdbx_seq_one_letter_code
_entity_poly.pdbx_strand_id
1 'polypeptide(L)'
;MSEAPTKKSDAPAETEGEYICQCFQVTDETIKTVIREGNLTTIEQITEACGAGGGCQSCHMLLDLFLDQHNKKNQPPEPEPAKKKKGFFSKLFSKA
;
A
#
# COMPACT_ATOMS: atom_id res chain seq x y z
N MET A 1 -29.96 5.57 32.23
CA MET A 1 -28.96 6.60 31.89
C MET A 1 -27.81 6.46 32.89
N SER A 2 -26.70 5.87 32.47
CA SER A 2 -25.45 5.87 33.24
C SER A 2 -24.35 6.20 32.24
N GLU A 3 -23.94 7.46 32.26
CA GLU A 3 -22.92 8.04 31.38
C GLU A 3 -21.51 7.85 31.97
N ALA A 4 -20.58 7.52 31.07
CA ALA A 4 -19.14 7.82 31.07
C ALA A 4 -18.22 7.11 32.09
N PRO A 5 -16.96 6.83 31.71
CA PRO A 5 -15.99 7.91 31.64
C PRO A 5 -15.31 8.05 30.27
N THR A 6 -15.46 9.23 29.69
CA THR A 6 -14.61 9.80 28.65
C THR A 6 -13.21 10.03 29.21
N LYS A 7 -12.20 9.26 28.77
CA LYS A 7 -10.79 9.65 28.94
C LYS A 7 -10.31 10.32 27.65
N LYS A 8 -10.36 11.65 27.64
CA LYS A 8 -9.36 12.46 26.95
C LYS A 8 -8.19 12.60 27.93
N SER A 9 -6.95 12.42 27.46
CA SER A 9 -6.01 13.55 27.24
C SER A 9 -4.52 13.18 27.39
N ASP A 10 -3.72 13.81 26.51
CA ASP A 10 -2.34 14.30 26.69
C ASP A 10 -1.14 13.32 26.66
N ALA A 11 -0.65 13.00 25.45
CA ALA A 11 0.72 12.55 25.21
C ALA A 11 1.30 13.27 23.98
N PRO A 12 2.61 13.57 23.91
CA PRO A 12 3.22 14.16 22.72
C PRO A 12 2.91 13.28 21.52
N ALA A 13 2.75 13.88 20.34
CA ALA A 13 2.45 13.18 19.09
C ALA A 13 3.63 12.28 18.67
N GLU A 14 3.87 11.22 19.42
CA GLU A 14 4.45 9.98 18.94
C GLU A 14 3.41 9.45 17.97
N THR A 15 3.79 9.31 16.70
CA THR A 15 2.89 8.89 15.64
C THR A 15 2.44 7.46 15.93
N GLU A 16 1.37 7.31 16.72
CA GLU A 16 0.66 6.05 16.84
C GLU A 16 0.01 5.80 15.49
N GLY A 17 0.71 5.05 14.62
CA GLY A 17 0.21 4.67 13.30
C GLY A 17 -1.19 4.05 13.35
N GLU A 18 -1.93 4.12 12.26
CA GLU A 18 -3.29 3.58 12.20
C GLU A 18 -3.25 2.05 12.27
N TYR A 19 -4.07 1.44 13.14
CA TYR A 19 -4.21 -0.02 13.16
C TYR A 19 -4.87 -0.50 11.88
N ILE A 20 -4.12 -1.27 11.08
CA ILE A 20 -4.60 -1.87 9.83
C ILE A 20 -5.05 -3.31 10.05
N CYS A 21 -4.37 -4.05 10.94
CA CYS A 21 -4.75 -5.41 11.29
C CYS A 21 -5.28 -5.48 12.72
N GLN A 22 -6.60 -5.51 12.86
CA GLN A 22 -7.27 -5.44 14.16
C GLN A 22 -7.18 -6.75 14.94
N CYS A 23 -6.98 -7.88 14.25
CA CYS A 23 -6.79 -9.18 14.89
C CYS A 23 -5.48 -9.23 15.69
N PHE A 24 -4.40 -8.68 15.13
CA PHE A 24 -3.05 -8.75 15.70
C PHE A 24 -2.53 -7.39 16.18
N GLN A 25 -3.38 -6.35 16.15
CA GLN A 25 -3.06 -4.98 16.55
C GLN A 25 -1.80 -4.44 15.86
N VAL A 26 -1.72 -4.62 14.55
CA VAL A 26 -0.57 -4.16 13.74
C VAL A 26 -0.92 -2.85 13.03
N THR A 27 -0.03 -1.86 13.16
CA THR A 27 -0.17 -0.53 12.57
C THR A 27 0.38 -0.46 11.14
N ASP A 28 -0.08 0.54 10.38
CA ASP A 28 0.42 0.83 9.04
C ASP A 28 1.93 1.13 9.03
N GLU A 29 2.44 1.85 10.03
CA GLU A 29 3.87 2.14 10.19
C GLU A 29 4.70 0.85 10.34
N THR A 30 4.22 -0.08 11.17
CA THR A 30 4.87 -1.39 11.35
C THR A 30 4.90 -2.15 10.03
N ILE A 31 3.75 -2.23 9.34
CA ILE A 31 3.63 -2.94 8.06
C ILE A 31 4.57 -2.35 7.00
N LYS A 32 4.55 -1.02 6.83
CA LYS A 32 5.43 -0.33 5.88
C LYS A 32 6.91 -0.53 6.22
N THR A 33 7.25 -0.57 7.51
CA THR A 33 8.62 -0.79 7.97
C THR A 33 9.10 -2.19 7.63
N VAL A 34 8.33 -3.24 7.95
CA VAL A 34 8.72 -4.62 7.64
C VAL A 34 8.77 -4.89 6.13
N ILE A 35 7.85 -4.31 5.35
CA ILE A 35 7.89 -4.39 3.88
C ILE A 35 9.20 -3.77 3.36
N ARG A 36 9.56 -2.59 3.84
CA ARG A 36 10.75 -1.86 3.38
C ARG A 36 12.05 -2.54 3.79
N GLU A 37 12.18 -2.96 5.04
CA GLU A 37 13.41 -3.56 5.59
C GLU A 37 13.61 -4.99 5.10
N GLY A 38 12.53 -5.76 4.95
CA GLY A 38 12.57 -7.13 4.43
C GLY A 38 12.45 -7.24 2.91
N ASN A 39 12.21 -6.13 2.21
CA ASN A 39 11.85 -6.10 0.79
C ASN A 39 10.75 -7.12 0.43
N LEU A 40 9.69 -7.15 1.25
CA LEU A 40 8.63 -8.14 1.15
C LEU A 40 7.78 -7.87 -0.10
N THR A 41 7.35 -8.94 -0.76
CA THR A 41 6.57 -8.88 -2.00
C THR A 41 5.23 -9.60 -1.92
N THR A 42 4.96 -10.34 -0.85
CA THR A 42 3.69 -11.08 -0.67
C THR A 42 3.09 -10.91 0.73
N ILE A 43 1.79 -11.14 0.86
CA ILE A 43 1.08 -11.07 2.15
C ILE A 43 1.56 -12.18 3.10
N GLU A 44 1.90 -13.36 2.58
CA GLU A 44 2.48 -14.43 3.40
C GLU A 44 3.78 -13.97 4.06
N GLN A 45 4.65 -13.28 3.32
CA GLN A 45 5.87 -12.72 3.89
C GLN A 45 5.60 -11.65 4.96
N ILE A 46 4.58 -10.81 4.77
CA ILE A 46 4.13 -9.85 5.81
C ILE A 46 3.63 -10.59 7.04
N THR A 47 2.88 -11.68 6.85
CA THR A 47 2.34 -12.51 7.93
C THR A 47 3.47 -13.15 8.73
N GLU A 48 4.49 -13.70 8.07
CA GLU A 48 5.66 -14.25 8.75
C GLU A 48 6.48 -13.18 9.48
N ALA A 49 6.53 -11.95 8.95
CA ALA A 49 7.31 -10.85 9.52
C ALA A 49 6.65 -10.19 10.74
N CYS A 50 5.32 -10.01 10.73
CA CYS A 50 4.61 -9.26 11.78
C CYS A 50 3.22 -9.79 12.15
N GLY A 51 2.79 -10.92 11.58
CA GLY A 51 1.48 -11.55 11.83
C GLY A 51 0.29 -10.92 11.11
N ALA A 52 0.42 -9.71 10.56
CA ALA A 52 -0.66 -9.06 9.83
C ALA A 52 -1.06 -9.88 8.59
N GLY A 53 -2.37 -10.14 8.45
CA GLY A 53 -2.92 -10.94 7.35
C GLY A 53 -3.16 -12.41 7.70
N GLY A 54 -2.67 -12.94 8.82
CA GLY A 54 -2.87 -14.35 9.20
C GLY A 54 -4.23 -14.70 9.81
N GLY A 55 -5.11 -13.71 10.01
CA GLY A 55 -6.33 -13.82 10.85
C GLY A 55 -7.61 -13.87 10.01
N CYS A 56 -8.51 -12.91 10.22
CA CYS A 56 -9.76 -12.80 9.45
C CYS A 56 -9.58 -12.28 8.01
N GLN A 57 -8.35 -11.91 7.63
CA GLN A 57 -7.95 -11.48 6.28
C GLN A 57 -8.63 -10.20 5.75
N SER A 58 -9.44 -9.51 6.56
CA SER A 58 -10.11 -8.24 6.18
C SER A 58 -9.14 -7.12 5.78
N CYS A 59 -7.90 -7.16 6.26
CA CYS A 59 -6.87 -6.19 5.96
C CYS A 59 -6.08 -6.48 4.66
N HIS A 60 -6.28 -7.63 4.00
CA HIS A 60 -5.48 -8.04 2.83
C HIS A 60 -5.47 -7.00 1.71
N MET A 61 -6.60 -6.35 1.43
CA MET A 61 -6.68 -5.28 0.43
C MET A 61 -5.74 -4.10 0.74
N LEU A 62 -5.58 -3.74 2.00
CA LEU A 62 -4.65 -2.69 2.43
C LEU A 62 -3.20 -3.16 2.38
N LEU A 63 -2.94 -4.44 2.71
CA LEU A 63 -1.61 -5.04 2.60
C LEU A 63 -1.12 -5.06 1.14
N ASP A 64 -1.97 -5.49 0.21
CA ASP A 64 -1.69 -5.46 -1.23
C ASP A 64 -1.38 -4.04 -1.70
N LEU A 65 -2.14 -3.05 -1.24
CA LEU A 65 -1.88 -1.65 -1.57
C LEU A 65 -0.50 -1.18 -1.08
N PHE A 66 -0.07 -1.59 0.12
CA PHE A 66 1.26 -1.25 0.63
C PHE A 66 2.38 -1.94 -0.15
N LEU A 67 2.19 -3.20 -0.54
CA LEU A 67 3.12 -3.93 -1.42
C LEU A 67 3.23 -3.25 -2.79
N ASP A 68 2.11 -2.90 -3.42
CA ASP A 68 2.08 -2.18 -4.69
C ASP A 68 2.79 -0.83 -4.60
N GLN A 69 2.55 -0.08 -3.53
CA GLN A 69 3.21 1.20 -3.30
C GLN A 69 4.72 1.04 -3.12
N HIS A 70 5.16 0.01 -2.39
CA HIS A 70 6.59 -0.29 -2.22
C HIS A 70 7.23 -0.68 -3.55
N ASN A 71 6.57 -1.55 -4.33
CA ASN A 71 7.05 -2.00 -5.63
C ASN A 71 7.15 -0.85 -6.64
N LYS A 72 6.17 0.07 -6.67
CA LYS A 72 6.20 1.26 -7.53
C LYS A 72 7.32 2.23 -7.17
N LYS A 73 7.59 2.42 -5.88
CA LYS A 73 8.71 3.27 -5.41
C LYS A 73 10.08 2.71 -5.80
N ASN A 74 10.18 1.38 -5.98
CA ASN A 74 11.40 0.70 -6.40
C ASN A 74 11.57 0.59 -7.93
N GLN A 75 10.64 1.11 -8.73
CA GLN A 75 10.80 1.25 -10.18
C GLN A 75 11.24 2.69 -10.51
N PRO A 76 12.18 2.89 -11.47
CA PRO A 76 12.33 4.19 -12.13
C PRO A 76 10.96 4.65 -12.65
N PRO A 77 10.66 5.97 -12.67
CA PRO A 77 9.34 6.47 -13.04
C PRO A 77 8.85 5.79 -14.32
N GLU A 78 7.74 5.07 -14.18
CA GLU A 78 7.16 4.26 -15.25
C GLU A 78 6.98 5.14 -16.50
N PRO A 79 7.47 4.73 -17.68
CA PRO A 79 7.20 5.50 -18.89
C PRO A 79 5.69 5.53 -19.08
N GLU A 80 5.12 6.73 -18.96
CA GLU A 80 3.69 7.00 -19.14
C GLU A 80 3.14 6.24 -20.35
N PRO A 81 1.92 5.69 -20.28
CA PRO A 81 1.39 4.81 -21.32
C PRO A 81 1.44 5.52 -22.67
N ALA A 82 2.38 5.09 -23.53
CA ALA A 82 2.61 5.65 -24.84
C ALA A 82 1.33 5.53 -25.67
N LYS A 83 0.58 6.63 -25.75
CA LYS A 83 -0.58 6.78 -26.63
C LYS A 83 -0.09 6.63 -28.07
N LYS A 84 -0.15 5.40 -28.60
CA LYS A 84 0.05 5.10 -30.02
C LYS A 84 -1.03 5.80 -30.84
N LYS A 85 -0.81 7.05 -31.25
CA LYS A 85 -1.60 7.66 -32.32
C LYS A 85 -1.09 7.13 -33.66
N LYS A 86 -1.72 6.03 -34.10
CA LYS A 86 -1.70 5.61 -35.49
C LYS A 86 -2.27 6.74 -36.36
N GLY A 87 -1.61 7.01 -37.49
CA GLY A 87 -2.23 7.70 -38.62
C GLY A 87 -1.77 9.13 -38.88
N PHE A 88 -0.58 9.28 -39.45
CA PHE A 88 -0.24 10.48 -40.26
C PHE A 88 0.50 10.13 -41.57
N PHE A 89 1.15 8.97 -41.66
CA PHE A 89 1.88 8.54 -42.86
C PHE A 89 1.01 7.90 -43.96
N SER A 90 -0.30 7.77 -43.77
CA SER A 90 -1.20 7.15 -44.77
C SER A 90 -1.60 8.08 -45.92
N LYS A 91 -1.11 9.33 -45.97
CA LYS A 91 -1.57 10.33 -46.95
C LYS A 91 -0.51 10.82 -47.94
N LEU A 92 0.70 10.25 -47.94
CA LEU A 92 1.81 10.72 -48.79
C LEU A 92 2.25 9.73 -49.90
N PHE A 93 1.65 8.54 -50.02
CA PHE A 93 2.08 7.50 -50.98
C PHE A 93 0.97 7.05 -51.97
N SER A 94 0.03 7.92 -52.35
CA SER A 94 -1.04 7.55 -53.30
C SER A 94 -1.23 8.52 -54.48
N LYS A 95 -0.26 9.38 -54.78
CA LYS A 95 -0.33 10.21 -56.00
C LYS A 95 1.05 10.61 -56.55
N ALA A 96 1.77 9.64 -57.09
CA ALA A 96 2.82 9.82 -58.08
C ALA A 96 2.79 8.62 -59.03
#